data_AF-A0A813NEW5-F1
#
_entry.id   AF-A0A813NEW5-F1
#
_cell.length_a   1.000
_cell.length_b   1.000
_cell.length_c   1.000
_cell.angle_alpha   90.00
_cell.angle_beta   90.00
_cell.angle_gamma   90.00
#
_symmetry.space_group_name_H-M   'P 1'
#
loop_
_entity.id
_entity.type
_entity.pdbx_description
1 polymer ?
#
loop_
_entity_poly.entity_id
_entity_poly.type
_entity_poly.pdbx_seq_one_letter_code
_entity_poly.pdbx_strand_id
1 'polypeptide(L)'
;MIYLFLSRSLVWPLNIFGSNSNNKNLSILDDEYQKKKALDESSPLISNRDLALNADLSKNMDHTKSFIDKDKVSTLPSSNVLSVLGKHYLTREDLENLIQARFKQETPRDRVERFLWKDELGEYPIYARVKDWQCMAIAMGIGCLFGFNRKEEMKPIYIRQTSMLKFQDRLTAERAYRQFNVVMFMKEAYRVAFIVLFITETMMTTQYAIEAYRNKSTIYDCIPGGALVGFALKMFHSPLAAVVATIQGGVMGFMYGFIHNVGCRLINRTYEDLHYEQVMKWILHRENAELWSANLDELPPNYVPPESERTWGLGWFKR
;
A
#
# COMPACT_ATOMS: atom_id res chain seq x y z
N MET A 1 -21.27 11.61 -0.80
CA MET A 1 -22.11 10.51 -0.26
C MET A 1 -21.28 9.33 0.24
N ILE A 2 -20.29 8.83 -0.52
CA ILE A 2 -19.35 7.75 -0.09
C ILE A 2 -18.57 8.12 1.18
N TYR A 3 -18.15 9.39 1.34
CA TYR A 3 -17.43 9.87 2.53
C TYR A 3 -18.26 9.82 3.82
N LEU A 4 -19.57 10.09 3.74
CA LEU A 4 -20.49 10.02 4.89
C LEU A 4 -20.86 8.59 5.27
N PHE A 5 -20.86 7.68 4.29
CA PHE A 5 -21.10 6.26 4.52
C PHE A 5 -19.85 5.61 5.17
N LEU A 6 -18.65 5.95 4.70
CA LEU A 6 -17.39 5.53 5.31
C LEU A 6 -17.17 6.13 6.69
N SER A 7 -17.49 7.41 6.92
CA SER A 7 -17.30 8.03 8.24
C SER A 7 -18.19 7.41 9.32
N ARG A 8 -19.45 7.05 9.01
CA ARG A 8 -20.33 6.38 9.99
C ARG A 8 -20.04 4.88 10.16
N SER A 9 -19.65 4.18 9.10
CA SER A 9 -19.37 2.74 9.16
C SER A 9 -17.98 2.40 9.73
N LEU A 10 -16.98 3.28 9.57
CA LEU A 10 -15.65 3.14 10.19
C LEU A 10 -15.59 3.64 11.65
N VAL A 11 -16.50 4.52 12.08
CA VAL A 11 -16.61 4.92 13.49
C VAL A 11 -17.03 3.76 14.39
N TRP A 12 -17.69 2.73 13.84
CA TRP A 12 -18.15 1.58 14.62
C TRP A 12 -17.08 0.54 14.99
N PRO A 13 -16.18 0.09 14.10
CA PRO A 13 -15.03 -0.73 14.51
C PRO A 13 -14.07 0.03 15.45
N LEU A 14 -14.13 1.37 15.49
CA LEU A 14 -13.44 2.19 16.48
C LEU A 14 -14.06 2.12 17.90
N ASN A 15 -15.11 1.34 18.16
CA ASN A 15 -15.55 1.05 19.54
C ASN A 15 -15.03 -0.28 20.09
N ILE A 16 -14.51 -1.18 19.24
CA ILE A 16 -13.99 -2.49 19.68
C ILE A 16 -12.69 -2.34 20.50
N PHE A 17 -11.89 -1.31 20.20
CA PHE A 17 -10.60 -1.07 20.88
C PHE A 17 -10.68 -0.07 22.04
N GLY A 18 -11.85 0.10 22.65
CA GLY A 18 -11.99 0.78 23.94
C GLY A 18 -12.03 2.32 23.86
N SER A 19 -13.24 2.87 23.86
CA SER A 19 -13.50 4.18 24.45
C SER A 19 -14.81 4.11 25.21
N ASN A 20 -14.73 3.61 26.44
CA ASN A 20 -15.82 3.68 27.41
C ASN A 20 -15.89 5.12 27.93
N SER A 21 -16.62 6.00 27.25
CA SER A 21 -16.93 7.33 27.78
C SER A 21 -18.43 7.59 27.73
N ASN A 22 -19.06 7.47 28.91
CA ASN A 22 -20.40 7.99 29.20
C ASN A 22 -20.43 9.51 28.93
N ASN A 23 -20.87 9.93 27.75
CA ASN A 23 -20.99 11.34 27.37
C ASN A 23 -22.48 11.73 27.27
N LYS A 24 -23.15 11.86 28.42
CA LYS A 24 -24.43 12.58 28.52
C LYS A 24 -24.25 14.10 28.69
N ASN A 25 -23.01 14.58 28.86
CA ASN A 25 -22.70 15.99 29.12
C ASN A 25 -22.24 16.77 27.88
N LEU A 26 -22.33 16.20 26.67
CA LEU A 26 -21.92 16.91 25.44
C LEU A 26 -22.92 17.98 25.00
N SER A 27 -24.23 17.76 25.22
CA SER A 27 -25.27 18.66 24.71
C SER A 27 -25.28 20.04 25.37
N ILE A 28 -24.80 20.17 26.61
CA ILE A 28 -24.79 21.44 27.35
C ILE A 28 -23.64 22.36 26.88
N LEU A 29 -22.55 21.78 26.38
CA LEU A 29 -21.37 22.52 25.94
C LEU A 29 -21.45 22.97 24.47
N ASP A 30 -22.22 22.25 23.65
CA ASP A 30 -22.52 22.67 22.27
C ASP A 30 -23.27 24.01 22.25
N ASP A 31 -24.18 24.26 23.19
CA ASP A 31 -24.93 25.53 23.28
C ASP A 31 -24.06 26.75 23.64
N GLU A 32 -23.06 26.58 24.52
CA GLU A 32 -22.11 27.67 24.83
C GLU A 32 -21.14 27.96 23.68
N TYR A 33 -20.74 26.93 22.93
CA TYR A 33 -19.85 27.10 21.78
C TYR A 33 -20.56 27.80 20.62
N GLN A 34 -21.82 27.45 20.35
CA GLN A 34 -22.64 28.13 19.34
C GLN A 34 -22.86 29.61 19.68
N LYS A 35 -23.06 29.94 20.97
CA LYS A 35 -23.14 31.35 21.42
C LYS A 35 -21.87 32.15 21.17
N LYS A 36 -20.68 31.55 21.31
CA LYS A 36 -19.40 32.23 21.03
C LYS A 36 -19.12 32.38 19.55
N LYS A 37 -19.46 31.38 18.74
CA LYS A 37 -19.29 31.42 17.28
C LYS A 37 -20.15 32.52 16.63
N ALA A 38 -21.38 32.71 17.12
CA ALA A 38 -22.26 33.79 16.69
C ALA A 38 -21.73 35.20 17.04
N LEU A 39 -20.85 35.32 18.05
CA LEU A 39 -20.23 36.60 18.42
C LEU A 39 -19.06 36.93 17.49
N ASP A 40 -18.26 35.94 17.10
CA ASP A 40 -17.06 36.13 16.25
C ASP A 40 -17.42 36.38 14.77
N GLU A 41 -18.54 35.85 14.26
CA GLU A 41 -19.01 36.07 12.88
C GLU A 41 -19.53 37.50 12.61
N SER A 42 -19.59 38.37 13.63
CA SER A 42 -20.00 39.79 13.47
C SER A 42 -18.87 40.74 13.04
N SER A 43 -17.67 40.24 12.75
CA SER A 43 -16.49 41.03 12.38
C SER A 43 -16.19 40.95 10.88
N PRO A 44 -16.42 42.01 10.06
CA PRO A 44 -16.21 41.94 8.62
C PRO A 44 -14.78 42.37 8.26
N LEU A 45 -13.80 41.49 8.40
CA LEU A 45 -12.49 41.69 7.78
C LEU A 45 -11.92 40.36 7.28
N ILE A 46 -11.38 40.40 6.06
CA ILE A 46 -10.62 39.36 5.33
C ILE A 46 -11.45 38.66 4.23
N SER A 47 -11.60 39.36 3.10
CA SER A 47 -12.10 38.82 1.82
C SER A 47 -11.07 38.93 0.66
N ASN A 48 -9.85 39.43 0.90
CA ASN A 48 -8.94 39.80 -0.20
C ASN A 48 -7.62 39.00 -0.26
N ARG A 49 -7.38 38.05 0.64
CA ARG A 49 -6.11 37.29 0.66
C ARG A 49 -6.13 35.99 -0.13
N ASP A 50 -7.32 35.40 -0.34
CA ASP A 50 -7.46 34.09 -0.98
C ASP A 50 -7.60 34.16 -2.52
N LEU A 51 -7.84 35.35 -3.08
CA LEU A 51 -7.89 35.56 -4.53
C LEU A 51 -6.50 35.70 -5.18
N ALA A 52 -5.48 36.11 -4.42
CA ALA A 52 -4.11 36.24 -4.94
C ALA A 52 -3.35 34.90 -4.98
N LEU A 53 -3.67 33.95 -4.09
CA LEU A 53 -2.96 32.67 -4.01
C LEU A 53 -3.36 31.69 -5.13
N ASN A 54 -4.57 31.82 -5.68
CA ASN A 54 -5.08 30.93 -6.73
C ASN A 54 -4.62 31.33 -8.15
N ALA A 55 -4.13 32.55 -8.35
CA ALA A 55 -3.60 32.99 -9.65
C ALA A 55 -2.16 32.51 -9.90
N ASP A 56 -1.36 32.29 -8.86
CA ASP A 56 0.03 31.80 -8.99
C ASP A 56 0.12 30.27 -9.13
N LEU A 57 -0.90 29.53 -8.68
CA LEU A 57 -0.95 28.07 -8.81
C LEU A 57 -1.28 27.59 -10.24
N SER A 58 -1.94 28.40 -11.06
CA SER A 58 -2.24 28.03 -12.46
C SER A 58 -1.04 28.20 -13.40
N LYS A 59 -0.09 29.09 -13.08
CA LYS A 59 1.12 29.30 -13.89
C LYS A 59 2.18 28.21 -13.74
N ASN A 60 2.16 27.44 -12.65
CA ASN A 60 3.14 26.38 -12.39
C ASN A 60 2.73 24.98 -12.89
N MET A 61 1.49 24.77 -13.36
CA MET A 61 1.05 23.46 -13.88
C MET A 61 1.38 23.21 -15.36
N ASP A 62 1.76 24.24 -16.12
CA ASP A 62 2.10 24.09 -17.54
C ASP A 62 3.54 23.60 -17.79
N HIS A 63 4.43 23.68 -16.80
CA HIS A 63 5.82 23.21 -16.91
C HIS A 63 6.02 21.71 -16.63
N THR A 64 5.00 21.00 -16.15
CA THR A 64 5.10 19.56 -15.81
C THR A 64 4.63 18.59 -16.90
N LYS A 65 4.17 19.09 -18.06
CA LYS A 65 3.69 18.24 -19.18
C LYS A 65 4.76 17.83 -20.19
N SER A 66 6.01 18.27 -20.05
CA SER A 66 7.08 18.00 -21.03
C SER A 66 8.09 16.90 -20.65
N PHE A 67 7.87 16.14 -19.57
CA PHE A 67 8.89 15.23 -19.02
C PHE A 67 8.64 13.72 -19.20
N ILE A 68 7.74 13.32 -20.11
CA ILE A 68 7.60 11.91 -20.51
C ILE A 68 7.99 11.77 -21.97
N ASP A 69 9.30 11.82 -22.19
CA ASP A 69 9.97 11.47 -23.44
C ASP A 69 9.87 9.93 -23.60
N LYS A 70 8.85 9.46 -24.33
CA LYS A 70 8.57 8.03 -24.55
C LYS A 70 9.59 7.32 -25.45
N ASP A 71 10.60 8.04 -25.94
CA ASP A 71 11.55 7.55 -26.93
C ASP A 71 12.95 7.19 -26.37
N LYS A 72 13.14 7.20 -25.04
CA LYS A 72 14.43 6.84 -24.38
C LYS A 72 14.46 5.46 -23.72
N VAL A 73 13.82 4.46 -24.33
CA VAL A 73 13.97 3.03 -23.93
C VAL A 73 14.55 2.19 -25.08
N SER A 74 15.45 2.76 -25.87
CA SER A 74 16.03 2.09 -27.05
C SER A 74 17.55 2.11 -27.13
N THR A 75 18.25 2.32 -26.02
CA THR A 75 19.72 2.15 -25.97
C THR A 75 20.12 1.26 -24.80
N LEU A 76 19.73 -0.02 -24.87
CA LEU A 76 20.60 -1.07 -24.35
C LEU A 76 21.89 -1.03 -25.18
N PRO A 77 23.08 -1.04 -24.56
CA PRO A 77 24.34 -0.94 -25.28
C PRO A 77 24.46 -2.07 -26.29
N SER A 78 24.59 -1.67 -27.56
CA SER A 78 24.85 -2.52 -28.69
C SER A 78 26.18 -3.27 -28.50
N SER A 79 26.03 -4.56 -28.27
CA SER A 79 26.71 -5.67 -28.96
C SER A 79 28.21 -5.94 -28.79
N ASN A 80 29.05 -5.18 -28.08
CA ASN A 80 30.52 -5.38 -28.20
C ASN A 80 31.36 -5.60 -26.92
N VAL A 81 30.79 -6.05 -25.78
CA VAL A 81 31.60 -6.38 -24.57
C VAL A 81 31.50 -7.86 -24.14
N LEU A 82 30.91 -8.73 -24.96
CA LEU A 82 30.52 -10.09 -24.55
C LEU A 82 30.99 -11.18 -25.54
N SER A 83 32.23 -11.10 -26.01
CA SER A 83 32.77 -12.04 -27.02
C SER A 83 33.93 -12.92 -26.56
N VAL A 84 34.22 -13.04 -25.25
CA VAL A 84 35.34 -13.88 -24.77
C VAL A 84 34.90 -15.16 -24.03
N LEU A 85 33.61 -15.38 -23.76
CA LEU A 85 33.10 -16.66 -23.25
C LEU A 85 32.14 -17.27 -24.27
N GLY A 86 32.57 -18.37 -24.87
CA GLY A 86 31.83 -19.06 -25.93
C GLY A 86 30.52 -19.67 -25.43
N LYS A 87 29.43 -19.28 -26.11
CA LYS A 87 28.29 -20.12 -26.48
C LYS A 87 27.43 -20.69 -25.34
N HIS A 88 26.43 -19.92 -24.92
CA HIS A 88 25.05 -20.06 -25.39
C HIS A 88 24.24 -18.90 -24.81
N TYR A 89 24.17 -17.78 -25.53
CA TYR A 89 23.13 -16.81 -25.22
C TYR A 89 21.81 -17.46 -25.57
N LEU A 90 20.89 -17.54 -24.61
CA LEU A 90 19.53 -17.94 -24.93
C LEU A 90 18.98 -17.01 -25.99
N THR A 91 18.60 -17.58 -27.12
CA THR A 91 17.82 -16.81 -28.08
C THR A 91 16.49 -16.45 -27.44
N ARG A 92 15.89 -15.36 -27.89
CA ARG A 92 14.57 -14.96 -27.41
C ARG A 92 13.54 -16.08 -27.59
N GLU A 93 13.64 -16.83 -28.69
CA GLU A 93 12.77 -17.97 -28.98
C GLU A 93 12.97 -19.12 -27.99
N ASP A 94 14.22 -19.45 -27.64
CA ASP A 94 14.51 -20.46 -26.62
C ASP A 94 13.93 -20.07 -25.26
N LEU A 95 14.09 -18.80 -24.88
CA LEU A 95 13.55 -18.27 -23.62
C LEU A 95 12.02 -18.35 -23.59
N GLU A 96 11.36 -17.95 -24.67
CA GLU A 96 9.90 -18.06 -24.80
C GLU A 96 9.43 -19.52 -24.72
N ASN A 97 10.16 -20.45 -25.36
CA ASN A 97 9.87 -21.88 -25.29
C ASN A 97 10.02 -22.44 -23.86
N LEU A 98 11.05 -22.03 -23.13
CA LEU A 98 11.27 -22.44 -21.73
C LEU A 98 10.20 -21.88 -20.79
N ILE A 99 9.80 -20.62 -20.98
CA ILE A 99 8.71 -20.01 -20.20
C ILE A 99 7.41 -20.79 -20.44
N GLN A 100 7.09 -21.10 -21.69
CA GLN A 100 5.89 -21.87 -22.04
C GLN A 100 5.95 -23.32 -21.51
N ALA A 101 7.12 -23.96 -21.57
CA ALA A 101 7.34 -25.28 -21.00
C ALA A 101 7.13 -25.26 -19.48
N ARG A 102 7.63 -24.21 -18.80
CA ARG A 102 7.44 -24.01 -17.37
C ARG A 102 5.96 -23.83 -17.04
N PHE A 103 5.24 -22.94 -17.73
CA PHE A 103 3.81 -22.74 -17.50
C PHE A 103 2.99 -24.02 -17.64
N LYS A 104 3.40 -24.96 -18.51
CA LYS A 104 2.76 -26.28 -18.63
C LYS A 104 3.06 -27.21 -17.45
N GLN A 105 4.24 -27.07 -16.84
CA GLN A 105 4.66 -27.88 -15.69
C GLN A 105 4.13 -27.35 -14.34
N GLU A 106 3.80 -26.06 -14.26
CA GLU A 106 3.41 -25.42 -13.01
C GLU A 106 2.03 -25.86 -12.51
N THR A 107 1.99 -26.47 -11.32
CA THR A 107 0.72 -26.76 -10.66
C THR A 107 0.13 -25.48 -10.02
N PRO A 108 -1.21 -25.38 -9.88
CA PRO A 108 -1.84 -24.25 -9.18
C PRO A 108 -1.35 -24.05 -7.75
N ARG A 109 -1.05 -25.16 -7.06
CA ARG A 109 -0.52 -25.13 -5.71
C ARG A 109 0.86 -24.47 -5.67
N ASP A 110 1.75 -24.83 -6.60
CA ASP A 110 3.11 -24.27 -6.65
C ASP A 110 3.10 -22.76 -6.91
N ARG A 111 2.09 -22.25 -7.61
CA ARG A 111 1.93 -20.80 -7.84
C ARG A 111 1.53 -20.07 -6.57
N VAL A 112 0.58 -20.62 -5.81
CA VAL A 112 0.18 -20.04 -4.51
C VAL A 112 1.31 -20.15 -3.50
N GLU A 113 2.05 -21.26 -3.51
CA GLU A 113 3.21 -21.45 -2.63
C GLU A 113 4.30 -20.42 -2.93
N ARG A 114 4.65 -20.22 -4.21
CA ARG A 114 5.58 -19.16 -4.61
C ARG A 114 5.11 -17.76 -4.27
N PHE A 115 3.79 -17.53 -4.20
CA PHE A 115 3.27 -16.25 -3.74
C PHE A 115 3.53 -16.00 -2.25
N LEU A 116 3.43 -17.04 -1.42
CA LEU A 116 3.54 -16.94 0.03
C LEU A 116 4.99 -17.04 0.54
N TRP A 117 5.83 -17.78 -0.17
CA TRP A 117 7.19 -18.09 0.26
C TRP A 117 8.22 -17.30 -0.53
N LYS A 118 9.41 -17.19 0.06
CA LYS A 118 10.57 -16.62 -0.63
C LYS A 118 11.02 -17.60 -1.71
N ASP A 119 11.41 -17.06 -2.84
CA ASP A 119 12.06 -17.84 -3.89
C ASP A 119 13.39 -18.41 -3.37
N GLU A 120 14.01 -19.31 -4.13
CA GLU A 120 15.33 -19.91 -3.83
C GLU A 120 16.42 -18.86 -3.59
N LEU A 121 16.20 -17.63 -4.08
CA LEU A 121 17.07 -16.46 -3.93
C LEU A 121 16.88 -15.72 -2.60
N GLY A 122 15.95 -16.16 -1.76
CA GLY A 122 15.58 -15.46 -0.52
C GLY A 122 14.80 -14.16 -0.76
N GLU A 123 14.49 -13.82 -2.01
CA GLU A 123 13.64 -12.68 -2.36
C GLU A 123 12.16 -13.06 -2.36
N TYR A 124 11.31 -12.11 -1.97
CA TYR A 124 9.89 -12.22 -2.21
C TYR A 124 9.56 -11.93 -3.67
N PRO A 125 8.53 -12.59 -4.23
CA PRO A 125 8.08 -12.32 -5.57
C PRO A 125 7.70 -10.85 -5.75
N ILE A 126 7.84 -10.35 -6.98
CA ILE A 126 7.67 -8.92 -7.30
C ILE A 126 6.28 -8.43 -6.88
N TYR A 127 5.23 -9.23 -7.12
CA TYR A 127 3.86 -8.85 -6.74
C TYR A 127 3.66 -8.75 -5.22
N ALA A 128 4.35 -9.55 -4.40
CA ALA A 128 4.23 -9.47 -2.95
C ALA A 128 4.85 -8.16 -2.43
N ARG A 129 6.01 -7.77 -2.95
CA ARG A 129 6.64 -6.47 -2.63
C ARG A 129 5.80 -5.28 -3.07
N VAL A 130 5.25 -5.34 -4.29
CA VAL A 130 4.39 -4.28 -4.82
C VAL A 130 3.11 -4.15 -3.99
N LYS A 131 2.49 -5.28 -3.64
CA LYS A 131 1.33 -5.34 -2.72
C LYS A 131 1.65 -4.68 -1.38
N ASP A 132 2.71 -5.10 -0.71
CA ASP A 132 3.07 -4.59 0.62
C ASP A 132 3.30 -3.08 0.62
N TRP A 133 4.00 -2.57 -0.41
CA TRP A 133 4.23 -1.15 -0.58
C TRP A 133 2.92 -0.37 -0.80
N GLN A 134 2.04 -0.89 -1.67
CA GLN A 134 0.73 -0.27 -1.94
C GLN A 134 -0.17 -0.28 -0.71
N CYS A 135 -0.24 -1.40 0.02
CA CYS A 135 -0.98 -1.53 1.27
C CYS A 135 -0.50 -0.49 2.29
N MET A 136 0.82 -0.38 2.49
CA MET A 136 1.40 0.56 3.45
C MET A 136 1.14 2.01 3.05
N ALA A 137 1.31 2.36 1.77
CA ALA A 137 1.07 3.71 1.27
C ALA A 137 -0.40 4.13 1.43
N ILE A 138 -1.35 3.25 1.10
CA ILE A 138 -2.79 3.51 1.24
C ILE A 138 -3.17 3.64 2.73
N ALA A 139 -2.67 2.74 3.58
CA ALA A 139 -2.94 2.76 5.01
C ALA A 139 -2.42 4.04 5.68
N MET A 140 -1.18 4.42 5.39
CA MET A 140 -0.59 5.65 5.92
C MET A 140 -1.30 6.90 5.37
N GLY A 141 -1.61 6.93 4.07
CA GLY A 141 -2.31 8.05 3.46
C GLY A 141 -3.68 8.29 4.08
N ILE A 142 -4.51 7.25 4.18
CA ILE A 142 -5.84 7.35 4.77
C ILE A 142 -5.74 7.65 6.28
N GLY A 143 -4.83 6.99 7.01
CA GLY A 143 -4.61 7.26 8.43
C GLY A 143 -4.27 8.73 8.70
N CYS A 144 -3.36 9.31 7.92
CA CYS A 144 -3.01 10.72 8.02
C CYS A 144 -4.20 11.65 7.74
N LEU A 145 -4.96 11.40 6.67
CA LEU A 145 -6.15 12.22 6.33
C LEU A 145 -7.19 12.22 7.45
N PHE A 146 -7.47 11.05 8.05
CA PHE A 146 -8.38 10.96 9.19
C PHE A 146 -7.83 11.65 10.44
N GLY A 147 -6.52 11.57 10.68
CA GLY A 147 -5.87 12.32 11.76
C GLY A 147 -6.03 13.83 11.58
N PHE A 148 -5.94 14.36 10.36
CA PHE A 148 -6.08 15.78 10.08
C PHE A 148 -7.49 16.31 10.36
N ASN A 149 -8.52 15.54 9.98
CA ASN A 149 -9.92 15.95 10.14
C ASN A 149 -10.35 16.05 11.61
N ARG A 150 -9.69 15.32 12.52
CA ARG A 150 -10.04 15.33 13.95
C ARG A 150 -9.45 16.48 14.76
N LYS A 151 -8.70 17.39 14.13
CA LYS A 151 -8.03 18.50 14.84
C LYS A 151 -9.00 19.39 15.62
N GLU A 152 -10.19 19.65 15.08
CA GLU A 152 -11.18 20.53 15.71
C GLU A 152 -11.75 19.92 17.01
N GLU A 153 -11.92 18.60 17.04
CA GLU A 153 -12.44 17.86 18.20
C GLU A 153 -11.42 17.79 19.35
N MET A 154 -10.13 17.96 19.08
CA MET A 154 -9.07 17.82 20.10
C MET A 154 -8.92 19.04 21.00
N LYS A 155 -9.26 20.24 20.52
CA LYS A 155 -9.18 21.47 21.31
C LYS A 155 -10.01 21.44 22.60
N PRO A 156 -11.32 21.10 22.57
CA PRO A 156 -12.11 21.02 23.81
C PRO A 156 -11.59 19.93 24.75
N ILE A 157 -11.06 18.82 24.22
CA ILE A 157 -10.48 17.74 25.04
C ILE A 157 -9.24 18.25 25.79
N TYR A 158 -8.35 18.96 25.10
CA TYR A 158 -7.18 19.58 25.71
C TYR A 158 -7.58 20.53 26.83
N ILE A 159 -8.49 21.48 26.55
CA ILE A 159 -8.96 22.46 27.53
C ILE A 159 -9.52 21.76 28.77
N ARG A 160 -10.26 20.66 28.59
CA ARG A 160 -10.83 19.89 29.69
C ARG A 160 -9.75 19.23 30.54
N GLN A 161 -8.75 18.60 29.93
CA GLN A 161 -7.64 17.92 30.61
C GLN A 161 -6.68 18.90 31.30
N THR A 162 -6.45 20.07 30.72
CA THR A 162 -5.53 21.07 31.27
C THR A 162 -6.21 22.13 32.13
N SER A 163 -7.54 22.05 32.33
CA SER A 163 -8.29 22.99 33.17
C SER A 163 -7.76 23.10 34.60
N MET A 164 -7.06 22.08 35.09
CA MET A 164 -6.43 22.04 36.42
C MET A 164 -4.96 22.51 36.42
N LEU A 165 -4.33 22.67 35.25
CA LEU A 165 -2.93 23.05 35.11
C LEU A 165 -2.81 24.57 34.96
N LYS A 166 -2.18 25.22 35.94
CA LYS A 166 -1.82 26.66 35.85
C LYS A 166 -0.50 26.79 35.09
N PHE A 167 -0.55 27.21 33.83
CA PHE A 167 0.66 27.56 33.07
C PHE A 167 1.17 28.92 33.55
N GLN A 168 2.47 29.00 33.86
CA GLN A 168 3.12 30.26 34.27
C GLN A 168 3.30 31.23 33.09
N ASP A 169 3.47 30.69 31.89
CA ASP A 169 3.77 31.45 30.68
C ASP A 169 2.93 30.97 29.49
N ARG A 170 2.50 31.92 28.64
CA ARG A 170 1.70 31.68 27.44
C ARG A 170 2.44 30.80 26.43
N LEU A 171 3.75 31.02 26.25
CA LEU A 171 4.54 30.22 25.31
C LEU A 171 4.58 28.74 25.71
N THR A 172 4.63 28.47 27.01
CA THR A 172 4.60 27.10 27.54
C THR A 172 3.25 26.44 27.28
N ALA A 173 2.15 27.17 27.47
CA ALA A 173 0.81 26.67 27.16
C ALA A 173 0.63 26.36 25.66
N GLU A 174 1.13 27.23 24.78
CA GLU A 174 1.07 27.03 23.33
C GLU A 174 1.91 25.83 22.87
N ARG A 175 3.12 25.64 23.45
CA ARG A 175 3.95 24.47 23.15
C ARG A 175 3.30 23.17 23.62
N ALA A 176 2.76 23.14 24.85
CA ALA A 176 2.06 21.98 25.38
C ALA A 176 0.85 21.60 24.52
N TYR A 177 0.09 22.59 24.05
CA TYR A 177 -1.03 22.37 23.14
C TYR A 177 -0.59 21.77 21.80
N ARG A 178 0.49 22.28 21.19
CA ARG A 178 1.03 21.73 19.93
C ARG A 178 1.49 20.29 20.11
N GLN A 179 2.19 19.98 21.20
CA GLN A 179 2.63 18.61 21.51
C GLN A 179 1.43 17.67 21.71
N PHE A 180 0.43 18.10 22.48
CA PHE A 180 -0.80 17.34 22.67
C PHE A 180 -1.50 17.03 21.34
N ASN A 181 -1.65 18.04 20.48
CA ASN A 181 -2.26 17.86 19.16
C ASN A 181 -1.48 16.88 18.28
N VAL A 182 -0.14 16.93 18.28
CA VAL A 182 0.68 15.99 17.51
C VAL A 182 0.53 14.57 18.04
N VAL A 183 0.54 14.37 19.37
CA VAL A 183 0.39 13.05 19.98
C VAL A 183 -1.00 12.46 19.68
N MET A 184 -2.06 13.25 19.84
CA MET A 184 -3.43 12.80 19.53
C MET A 184 -3.61 12.53 18.04
N PHE A 185 -3.05 13.38 17.17
CA PHE A 185 -3.01 13.13 15.72
C PHE A 185 -2.34 11.80 15.39
N MET A 186 -1.13 11.55 15.91
CA MET A 186 -0.39 10.32 15.63
C MET A 186 -1.13 9.09 16.15
N LYS A 187 -1.73 9.17 17.34
CA LYS A 187 -2.51 8.08 17.93
C LYS A 187 -3.71 7.69 17.06
N GLU A 188 -4.48 8.68 16.61
CA GLU A 188 -5.65 8.45 15.76
C GLU A 188 -5.25 7.98 14.36
N ALA A 189 -4.21 8.60 13.78
CA ALA A 189 -3.68 8.21 12.48
C ALA A 189 -3.18 6.76 12.49
N TYR A 190 -2.41 6.36 13.52
CA TYR A 190 -1.92 4.99 13.67
C TYR A 190 -3.07 3.99 13.79
N ARG A 191 -4.09 4.32 14.60
CA ARG A 191 -5.25 3.45 14.81
C ARG A 191 -6.04 3.21 13.51
N VAL A 192 -6.32 4.28 12.77
CA VAL A 192 -7.03 4.18 11.48
C VAL A 192 -6.15 3.49 10.45
N ALA A 193 -4.87 3.85 10.36
CA ALA A 193 -3.92 3.22 9.45
C ALA A 193 -3.85 1.70 9.69
N PHE A 194 -3.80 1.24 10.94
CA PHE A 194 -3.76 -0.19 11.26
C PHE A 194 -5.01 -0.93 10.78
N ILE A 195 -6.20 -0.36 10.98
CA ILE A 195 -7.46 -0.95 10.50
C ILE A 195 -7.49 -1.00 8.97
N VAL A 196 -7.10 0.09 8.31
CA VAL A 196 -7.04 0.17 6.85
C VAL A 196 -6.01 -0.83 6.31
N LEU A 197 -4.84 -0.92 6.93
CA LEU A 197 -3.79 -1.86 6.55
C LEU A 197 -4.29 -3.29 6.62
N PHE A 198 -4.93 -3.67 7.74
CA PHE A 198 -5.51 -5.01 7.89
C PHE A 198 -6.55 -5.32 6.81
N ILE A 199 -7.42 -4.35 6.50
CA ILE A 199 -8.43 -4.46 5.44
C ILE A 199 -7.78 -4.65 4.07
N THR A 200 -6.86 -3.76 3.68
CA THR A 200 -6.25 -3.79 2.35
C THR A 200 -5.36 -5.01 2.17
N GLU A 201 -4.59 -5.36 3.20
CA GLU A 201 -3.68 -6.50 3.19
C GLU A 201 -4.42 -7.82 3.06
N THR A 202 -5.48 -8.03 3.85
CA THR A 202 -6.28 -9.26 3.77
C THR A 202 -6.99 -9.37 2.41
N MET A 203 -7.54 -8.26 1.91
CA MET A 203 -8.22 -8.21 0.61
C MET A 203 -7.25 -8.48 -0.56
N MET A 204 -6.10 -7.81 -0.61
CA MET A 204 -5.13 -8.01 -1.68
C MET A 204 -4.49 -9.40 -1.60
N THR A 205 -4.13 -9.88 -0.41
CA THR A 205 -3.51 -11.20 -0.25
C THR A 205 -4.43 -12.32 -0.73
N THR A 206 -5.71 -12.25 -0.42
CA THR A 206 -6.71 -13.22 -0.91
C THR A 206 -6.93 -13.11 -2.42
N GLN A 207 -7.02 -11.89 -2.96
CA GLN A 207 -7.12 -11.67 -4.39
C GLN A 207 -5.92 -12.28 -5.12
N TYR A 208 -4.69 -11.93 -4.74
CA TYR A 208 -3.48 -12.43 -5.39
C TYR A 208 -3.31 -13.94 -5.22
N ALA A 209 -3.71 -14.53 -4.09
CA ALA A 209 -3.71 -15.97 -3.92
C ALA A 209 -4.65 -16.67 -4.92
N ILE A 210 -5.83 -16.08 -5.20
CA ILE A 210 -6.79 -16.63 -6.17
C ILE A 210 -6.30 -16.42 -7.60
N GLU A 211 -5.76 -15.25 -7.91
CA GLU A 211 -5.14 -14.97 -9.21
C GLU A 211 -3.97 -15.91 -9.49
N ALA A 212 -3.11 -16.16 -8.49
CA ALA A 212 -2.03 -17.14 -8.58
C ALA A 212 -2.54 -18.56 -8.78
N TYR A 213 -3.61 -18.94 -8.06
CA TYR A 213 -4.22 -20.25 -8.25
C TYR A 213 -4.76 -20.43 -9.69
N ARG A 214 -5.48 -19.43 -10.23
CA ARG A 214 -6.13 -19.49 -11.55
C ARG A 214 -5.21 -19.14 -12.72
N ASN A 215 -4.08 -18.49 -12.44
CA ASN A 215 -3.17 -17.87 -13.40
C ASN A 215 -3.85 -16.89 -14.37
N LYS A 216 -4.91 -16.20 -13.91
CA LYS A 216 -5.69 -15.25 -14.70
C LYS A 216 -6.24 -14.18 -13.77
N SER A 217 -6.22 -12.92 -14.21
CA SER A 217 -6.84 -11.82 -13.46
C SER A 217 -8.29 -11.61 -13.90
N THR A 218 -9.23 -11.74 -12.97
CA THR A 218 -10.65 -11.46 -13.22
C THR A 218 -11.24 -10.55 -12.14
N ILE A 219 -12.28 -9.80 -12.49
CA ILE A 219 -12.97 -8.87 -11.57
C ILE A 219 -13.56 -9.61 -10.36
N TYR A 220 -13.93 -10.88 -10.54
CA TYR A 220 -14.57 -11.70 -9.52
C TYR A 220 -13.60 -12.17 -8.43
N ASP A 221 -12.29 -12.12 -8.66
CA ASP A 221 -11.28 -12.60 -7.69
C ASP A 221 -11.21 -11.71 -6.44
N CYS A 222 -11.71 -10.47 -6.53
CA CYS A 222 -11.78 -9.53 -5.41
C CYS A 222 -12.98 -9.76 -4.47
N ILE A 223 -14.02 -10.46 -4.92
CA ILE A 223 -15.23 -10.74 -4.12
C ILE A 223 -14.91 -11.55 -2.85
N PRO A 224 -14.22 -12.71 -2.93
CA PRO A 224 -13.91 -13.49 -1.74
C PRO A 224 -12.99 -12.74 -0.76
N GLY A 225 -12.10 -11.89 -1.26
CA GLY A 225 -11.27 -11.04 -0.40
C GLY A 225 -12.08 -10.01 0.38
N GLY A 226 -12.99 -9.31 -0.30
CA GLY A 226 -13.92 -8.40 0.37
C GLY A 226 -14.84 -9.11 1.36
N ALA A 227 -15.34 -10.29 1.01
CA ALA A 227 -16.17 -11.14 1.87
C ALA A 227 -15.41 -11.58 3.14
N LEU A 228 -14.15 -12.02 2.99
CA LEU A 228 -13.30 -12.43 4.11
C LEU A 228 -13.01 -11.26 5.06
N VAL A 229 -12.71 -10.06 4.51
CA VAL A 229 -12.51 -8.86 5.32
C VAL A 229 -13.78 -8.50 6.10
N GLY A 230 -14.94 -8.51 5.44
CA GLY A 230 -16.22 -8.24 6.09
C GLY A 230 -16.50 -9.20 7.26
N PHE A 231 -16.24 -10.49 7.03
CA PHE A 231 -16.32 -11.52 8.07
C PHE A 231 -15.36 -11.23 9.23
N ALA A 232 -14.07 -11.03 8.94
CA ALA A 232 -13.02 -10.84 9.94
C ALA A 232 -13.26 -9.60 10.83
N LEU A 233 -13.78 -8.51 10.28
CA LEU A 233 -14.08 -7.30 11.05
C LEU A 233 -15.26 -7.44 12.01
N LYS A 234 -16.22 -8.32 11.70
CA LYS A 234 -17.48 -8.46 12.46
C LYS A 234 -17.63 -9.78 13.22
N MET A 235 -16.67 -10.70 13.10
CA MET A 235 -16.68 -11.98 13.80
C MET A 235 -16.78 -11.86 15.32
N PHE A 236 -16.21 -10.79 15.91
CA PHE A 236 -16.22 -10.58 17.37
C PHE A 236 -17.49 -9.94 17.92
N HIS A 237 -18.42 -9.48 17.08
CA HIS A 237 -19.65 -8.82 17.56
C HIS A 237 -20.84 -9.78 17.66
N SER A 238 -21.17 -10.45 16.56
CA SER A 238 -22.31 -11.35 16.47
C SER A 238 -22.21 -12.19 15.19
N PRO A 239 -22.59 -13.48 15.20
CA PRO A 239 -22.58 -14.32 14.00
C PRO A 239 -23.48 -13.76 12.89
N LEU A 240 -24.63 -13.17 13.24
CA LEU A 240 -25.52 -12.53 12.26
C LEU A 240 -24.87 -11.28 11.64
N ALA A 241 -24.17 -10.48 12.46
CA ALA A 241 -23.43 -9.31 11.98
C ALA A 241 -22.28 -9.72 11.05
N ALA A 242 -21.61 -10.84 11.33
CA ALA A 242 -20.59 -11.41 10.46
C ALA A 242 -21.17 -11.79 9.09
N VAL A 243 -22.30 -12.51 9.02
CA VAL A 243 -22.93 -12.89 7.75
C VAL A 243 -23.30 -11.66 6.91
N VAL A 244 -23.94 -10.65 7.51
CA VAL A 244 -24.31 -9.41 6.81
C VAL A 244 -23.06 -8.68 6.31
N ALA A 245 -22.01 -8.62 7.13
CA ALA A 245 -20.75 -7.99 6.76
C ALA A 245 -20.01 -8.75 5.65
N THR A 246 -20.09 -10.08 5.60
CA THR A 246 -19.55 -10.89 4.50
C THR A 246 -20.23 -10.53 3.18
N ILE A 247 -21.56 -10.40 3.17
CA ILE A 247 -22.31 -10.02 1.96
C ILE A 247 -21.94 -8.59 1.52
N GLN A 248 -21.96 -7.64 2.45
CA GLN A 248 -21.58 -6.24 2.17
C GLN A 248 -20.12 -6.15 1.70
N GLY A 249 -19.23 -6.90 2.33
CA GLY A 249 -17.82 -7.00 1.97
C GLY A 249 -17.63 -7.57 0.57
N GLY A 250 -18.40 -8.58 0.18
CA GLY A 250 -18.39 -9.13 -1.19
C GLY A 250 -18.80 -8.10 -2.24
N VAL A 251 -19.83 -7.29 -1.97
CA VAL A 251 -20.25 -6.19 -2.86
C VAL A 251 -19.16 -5.13 -2.98
N MET A 252 -18.54 -4.73 -1.87
CA MET A 252 -17.41 -3.80 -1.89
C MET A 252 -16.19 -4.39 -2.62
N GLY A 253 -15.92 -5.67 -2.45
CA GLY A 253 -14.88 -6.40 -3.17
C GLY A 253 -15.10 -6.41 -4.68
N PHE A 254 -16.35 -6.57 -5.13
CA PHE A 254 -16.69 -6.45 -6.55
C PHE A 254 -16.43 -5.04 -7.09
N MET A 255 -16.85 -3.99 -6.37
CA MET A 255 -16.58 -2.60 -6.76
C MET A 255 -15.08 -2.31 -6.83
N TYR A 256 -14.32 -2.81 -5.84
CA TYR A 256 -12.87 -2.70 -5.84
C TYR A 256 -12.25 -3.42 -7.04
N GLY A 257 -12.67 -4.66 -7.32
CA GLY A 257 -12.18 -5.43 -8.47
C GLY A 257 -12.44 -4.75 -9.80
N PHE A 258 -13.57 -4.04 -9.94
CA PHE A 258 -13.84 -3.24 -11.13
C PHE A 258 -12.83 -2.10 -11.28
N ILE A 259 -12.61 -1.32 -10.21
CA ILE A 259 -11.64 -0.20 -10.20
C ILE A 259 -10.21 -0.72 -10.43
N HIS A 260 -9.84 -1.81 -9.77
CA HIS A 260 -8.53 -2.44 -9.87
C HIS A 260 -8.27 -2.95 -11.29
N ASN A 261 -9.22 -3.63 -11.92
CA ASN A 261 -9.08 -4.12 -13.28
C ASN A 261 -8.92 -2.97 -14.29
N VAL A 262 -9.72 -1.91 -14.14
CA VAL A 262 -9.57 -0.68 -14.96
C VAL A 262 -8.19 -0.05 -14.73
N GLY A 263 -7.73 0.04 -13.48
CA GLY A 263 -6.40 0.56 -13.15
C GLY A 263 -5.27 -0.26 -13.79
N CYS A 264 -5.34 -1.59 -13.71
CA CYS A 264 -4.33 -2.47 -14.31
C CYS A 264 -4.29 -2.34 -15.84
N ARG A 265 -5.47 -2.21 -16.48
CA ARG A 265 -5.56 -1.95 -17.93
C ARG A 265 -5.00 -0.58 -18.31
N LEU A 266 -5.20 0.44 -17.50
CA LEU A 266 -4.61 1.77 -17.76
C LEU A 266 -3.09 1.79 -17.65
N ILE A 267 -2.54 0.95 -16.75
CA ILE A 267 -1.09 0.84 -16.52
C ILE A 267 -0.44 -0.14 -17.51
N ASN A 268 -1.22 -0.91 -18.29
CA ASN A 268 -0.75 -2.04 -19.10
C ASN A 268 0.14 -3.00 -18.29
N ARG A 269 -0.26 -3.25 -17.04
CA ARG A 269 0.39 -4.20 -16.14
C ARG A 269 -0.68 -5.10 -15.55
N THR A 270 -0.83 -6.29 -16.12
CA THR A 270 -1.71 -7.33 -15.61
C THR A 270 -0.95 -8.31 -14.73
N TYR A 271 -1.68 -9.15 -13.99
CA TYR A 271 -1.08 -10.26 -13.23
C TYR A 271 -0.26 -11.19 -14.15
N GLU A 272 -0.76 -11.46 -15.35
CA GLU A 272 -0.12 -12.34 -16.33
C GLU A 272 1.27 -11.78 -16.74
N ASP A 273 1.37 -10.47 -16.93
CA ASP A 273 2.64 -9.80 -17.24
C ASP A 273 3.64 -9.90 -16.08
N LEU A 274 3.16 -9.75 -14.84
CA LEU A 274 4.01 -9.86 -13.65
C LEU A 274 4.49 -11.29 -13.42
N HIS A 275 3.62 -12.29 -13.65
CA HIS A 275 3.99 -13.70 -13.56
C HIS A 275 5.01 -14.07 -14.63
N TYR A 276 4.82 -13.59 -15.86
CA TYR A 276 5.78 -13.76 -16.95
C TYR A 276 7.14 -13.16 -16.61
N GLU A 277 7.18 -11.92 -16.10
CA GLU A 277 8.43 -11.27 -15.71
C GLU A 277 9.16 -12.02 -14.58
N GLN A 278 8.42 -12.57 -13.62
CA GLN A 278 9.03 -13.38 -12.55
C GLN A 278 9.63 -14.68 -13.08
N VAL A 279 8.89 -15.43 -13.91
CA VAL A 279 9.40 -16.69 -14.48
C VAL A 279 10.61 -16.42 -15.37
N MET A 280 10.57 -15.37 -16.18
CA MET A 280 11.71 -14.94 -17.00
C MET A 280 12.93 -14.63 -16.13
N LYS A 281 12.78 -13.84 -15.07
CA LYS A 281 13.87 -13.53 -14.13
C LYS A 281 14.44 -14.77 -13.47
N TRP A 282 13.59 -15.72 -13.10
CA TRP A 282 14.02 -16.98 -12.50
C TRP A 282 14.83 -17.85 -13.49
N ILE A 283 14.38 -17.99 -14.74
CA ILE A 283 15.10 -18.75 -15.79
C ILE A 283 16.47 -18.14 -16.03
N LEU A 284 16.51 -16.83 -16.28
CA LEU A 284 17.77 -16.11 -16.51
C LEU A 284 18.73 -16.26 -15.33
N HIS A 285 18.20 -16.24 -14.11
CA HIS A 285 19.02 -16.41 -12.93
C HIS A 285 19.62 -17.82 -12.84
N ARG A 286 18.81 -18.85 -13.11
CA ARG A 286 19.26 -20.25 -13.11
C ARG A 286 20.31 -20.51 -14.17
N GLU A 287 20.10 -20.03 -15.39
CA GLU A 287 21.05 -20.20 -16.50
C GLU A 287 22.38 -19.50 -16.22
N ASN A 288 22.32 -18.29 -15.67
CA ASN A 288 23.53 -17.61 -15.23
C ASN A 288 24.27 -18.41 -14.15
N ALA A 289 23.57 -18.98 -13.17
CA ALA A 289 24.18 -19.82 -12.14
C ALA A 289 24.83 -21.10 -12.73
N GLU A 290 24.18 -21.75 -13.69
CA GLU A 290 24.72 -22.90 -14.41
C GLU A 290 26.00 -22.51 -15.19
N LEU A 291 25.98 -21.39 -15.92
CA LEU A 291 27.16 -20.85 -16.61
C LEU A 291 28.31 -20.53 -15.65
N TRP A 292 28.01 -19.92 -14.49
CA TRP A 292 29.02 -19.65 -13.47
C TRP A 292 29.65 -20.94 -12.95
N SER A 293 28.83 -21.96 -12.66
CA SER A 293 29.34 -23.24 -12.17
C SER A 293 30.18 -24.01 -13.20
N ALA A 294 29.82 -23.95 -14.48
CA ALA A 294 30.59 -24.57 -15.55
C ALA A 294 31.96 -23.89 -15.75
N ASN A 295 32.03 -22.58 -15.51
CA ASN A 295 33.26 -21.79 -15.68
C ASN A 295 34.14 -21.77 -14.42
N LEU A 296 33.69 -22.32 -13.27
CA LEU A 296 34.49 -22.32 -12.03
C LEU A 296 35.83 -23.05 -12.19
N ASP A 297 35.87 -24.10 -13.02
CA ASP A 297 37.09 -24.87 -13.29
C ASP A 297 38.11 -24.09 -14.15
N GLU A 298 37.66 -23.06 -14.87
CA GLU A 298 38.50 -22.20 -15.71
C GLU A 298 38.99 -20.94 -14.99
N LEU A 299 38.42 -20.61 -13.82
CA LEU A 299 38.77 -19.40 -13.09
C LEU A 299 40.11 -19.56 -12.34
N PRO A 300 40.97 -18.52 -12.30
CA PRO A 300 42.20 -18.57 -11.54
C PRO A 300 41.90 -18.76 -10.04
N PRO A 301 42.74 -19.48 -9.28
CA PRO A 301 42.47 -19.90 -7.90
C PRO A 301 42.27 -18.76 -6.88
N ASN A 302 42.54 -17.52 -7.29
CA ASN A 302 42.38 -16.31 -6.46
C ASN A 302 41.27 -15.37 -6.96
N TYR A 303 40.38 -15.83 -7.85
CA TYR A 303 39.25 -15.02 -8.30
C TYR A 303 38.24 -14.85 -7.17
N VAL A 304 38.04 -13.59 -6.75
CA VAL A 304 36.98 -13.23 -5.81
C VAL A 304 35.89 -12.53 -6.61
N PRO A 305 34.66 -13.08 -6.69
CA PRO A 305 33.60 -12.43 -7.42
C PRO A 305 33.28 -11.06 -6.80
N PRO A 306 32.92 -10.05 -7.63
CA PRO A 306 32.49 -8.75 -7.15
C PRO A 306 31.35 -8.88 -6.14
N GLU A 307 31.23 -7.92 -5.22
CA GLU A 307 30.28 -8.01 -4.10
C GLU A 307 28.82 -8.04 -4.57
N SER A 308 28.55 -7.45 -5.74
CA SER A 308 27.29 -7.55 -6.46
C SER A 308 27.01 -8.93 -7.05
N GLU A 309 27.93 -9.89 -6.98
CA GLU A 309 27.78 -11.30 -7.37
C GLU A 309 27.88 -12.24 -6.14
N ARG A 310 28.53 -11.80 -5.05
CA ARG A 310 28.60 -12.55 -3.79
C ARG A 310 27.24 -12.75 -3.10
N THR A 311 26.31 -11.82 -3.25
CA THR A 311 24.93 -12.00 -2.76
C THR A 311 24.17 -13.07 -3.53
N TRP A 312 24.66 -13.51 -4.69
CA TRP A 312 23.96 -14.43 -5.61
C TRP A 312 24.45 -15.88 -5.51
N GLY A 313 25.68 -16.13 -5.00
CA GLY A 313 26.25 -17.48 -4.92
C GLY A 313 26.27 -18.13 -3.53
N LEU A 314 26.20 -17.36 -2.43
CA LEU A 314 26.48 -17.88 -1.08
C LEU A 314 25.23 -18.35 -0.28
N GLY A 315 24.03 -18.21 -0.84
CA GLY A 315 22.81 -18.74 -0.22
C GLY A 315 22.69 -20.26 -0.23
N TRP A 316 23.42 -20.95 -1.12
CA TRP A 316 23.26 -22.38 -1.39
C TRP A 316 24.16 -23.32 -0.56
N PHE A 317 25.20 -22.80 0.11
CA PHE A 317 26.17 -23.62 0.86
C PHE A 317 25.99 -23.64 2.39
N LYS A 318 24.86 -23.15 2.91
CA LYS A 318 24.47 -23.35 4.32
C LYS A 318 23.15 -24.11 4.43
N ARG A 319 23.21 -25.42 4.28
CA ARG A 319 22.40 -26.37 5.04
C ARG A 319 23.26 -27.55 5.47
#